data_AF-A0A0D2QWJ2-F1
#
_entry.id   AF-A0A0D2QWJ2-F1
#
_cell.length_a   1.000
_cell.length_b   1.000
_cell.length_c   1.000
_cell.angle_alpha   90.00
_cell.angle_beta   90.00
_cell.angle_gamma   90.00
#
_symmetry.space_group_name_H-M   'P 1'
#
loop_
_entity.id
_entity.type
_entity.pdbx_description
1 polymer ?
#
loop_
_entity_poly.entity_id
_entity_poly.type
_entity_poly.pdbx_seq_one_letter_code
_entity_poly.pdbx_strand_id
1 'polypeptide(L)' 'MSGPGLLTVPFLENVNKFQNPFRRLVTTTIFFFGIAVALWLGIAATVPIDKSLTLGLF' A
#
# COMPACT_ATOMS: atom_id res chain seq x y z
N MET A 1 1.21 -10.58 -11.59
CA MET A 1 0.61 -9.67 -10.59
C MET A 1 0.41 -8.31 -11.25
N SER A 2 -0.73 -8.12 -11.91
CA SER A 2 -1.05 -6.91 -12.69
C SER A 2 -2.49 -6.50 -12.38
N GLY A 3 -2.69 -5.84 -11.23
CA GLY A 3 -3.94 -5.18 -10.90
C GLY A 3 -4.01 -3.81 -11.59
N PRO A 4 -5.20 -3.33 -12.00
CA PRO A 4 -5.36 -2.06 -12.74
C PRO A 4 -4.76 -0.84 -12.02
N GLY A 5 -4.65 -0.87 -10.69
CA GLY A 5 -4.04 0.20 -9.90
C GLY A 5 -2.52 0.37 -10.10
N LEU A 6 -1.77 -0.69 -10.41
CA LEU A 6 -0.31 -0.56 -10.62
C LEU A 6 0.02 0.03 -12.00
N LEU A 7 -0.88 -0.16 -12.96
CA LEU A 7 -0.76 0.36 -14.32
C LEU A 7 -0.98 1.89 -14.36
N THR A 8 -1.75 2.44 -13.43
CA THR A 8 -2.02 3.88 -13.35
C THR A 8 -0.96 4.66 -12.55
N VAL A 9 -0.12 3.96 -11.77
CA VAL A 9 1.00 4.54 -11.02
C VAL A 9 1.89 5.43 -11.89
N PRO A 10 2.49 4.96 -13.01
CA PRO A 10 3.38 5.81 -13.81
C PRO A 10 2.72 7.08 -14.36
N PHE A 11 1.39 7.09 -14.56
CA PHE A 11 0.66 8.26 -15.03
C PHE A 11 0.38 9.27 -13.90
N LEU A 12 -0.01 8.78 -12.72
CA LEU A 12 -0.20 9.61 -11.52
C LEU A 12 1.14 10.16 -11.00
N GLU A 13 2.21 9.39 -11.19
CA GLU A 13 3.55 9.75 -10.73
C GLU A 13 4.30 10.71 -11.66
N ASN A 14 3.92 10.77 -12.95
CA ASN A 14 4.52 11.66 -13.96
C ASN A 14 4.34 13.16 -13.66
N VAL A 15 3.41 13.52 -12.78
CA VAL A 15 3.17 14.92 -12.37
C VAL A 15 4.41 15.55 -11.75
N ASN A 16 5.30 14.75 -11.15
CA ASN A 16 6.50 15.25 -10.49
C ASN A 16 7.76 14.64 -11.10
N LYS A 17 8.62 15.50 -11.68
CA LYS A 17 9.80 15.12 -12.48
C LYS A 17 10.96 14.56 -11.64
N PHE A 18 10.87 14.65 -10.31
CA PHE A 18 11.90 14.13 -9.40
C PHE A 18 11.82 12.61 -9.31
N GLN A 19 12.88 11.93 -9.73
CA GLN A 19 12.98 10.48 -9.54
C GLN A 19 13.36 10.09 -8.11
N ASN A 20 13.94 11.02 -7.33
CA ASN A 20 14.35 10.76 -5.95
C ASN A 20 13.13 10.61 -5.03
N PRO A 21 12.95 9.45 -4.35
CA PRO A 21 11.76 9.17 -3.54
C PRO A 21 11.59 10.13 -2.36
N PHE A 22 12.68 10.57 -1.72
CA PHE A 22 12.62 11.56 -0.63
C PHE A 22 12.16 12.96 -1.08
N ARG A 23 12.07 13.21 -2.39
CA ARG A 23 11.54 14.46 -2.97
C ARG A 23 10.10 14.29 -3.47
N ARG A 24 9.57 13.06 -3.44
CA ARG A 24 8.16 12.72 -3.72
C ARG A 24 7.52 12.08 -2.50
N LEU A 25 7.65 12.78 -1.37
CA LEU A 25 7.15 12.38 -0.05
C LEU A 25 5.71 11.84 -0.09
N VAL A 26 4.81 12.50 -0.84
CA VAL A 26 3.41 12.06 -0.95
C VAL A 26 3.30 10.65 -1.52
N THR A 27 3.97 10.33 -2.63
CA THR A 27 3.89 8.99 -3.22
C THR A 27 4.56 7.94 -2.33
N THR A 28 5.69 8.30 -1.72
CA THR A 28 6.40 7.41 -0.81
C THR A 28 5.56 7.07 0.42
N THR A 29 4.82 8.02 1.00
CA THR A 29 3.89 7.76 2.10
C THR A 29 2.74 6.84 1.68
N ILE A 30 2.13 7.09 0.51
CA ILE A 30 1.03 6.24 -0.01
C ILE A 30 1.54 4.81 -0.26
N PHE A 31 2.75 4.67 -0.80
CA PHE A 31 3.38 3.38 -1.04
C PHE A 31 3.62 2.61 0.27
N PHE A 32 4.19 3.25 1.29
CA PHE A 32 4.41 2.61 2.59
C PHE A 32 3.10 2.27 3.31
N PHE A 33 2.08 3.12 3.21
CA PHE A 33 0.75 2.81 3.72
C PHE A 33 0.14 1.58 3.00
N GLY A 34 0.27 1.51 1.68
CA GLY A 34 -0.15 0.34 0.91
C GLY A 34 0.56 -0.95 1.32
N ILE A 35 1.87 -0.88 1.62
CA ILE A 35 2.63 -2.03 2.16
C ILE A 35 2.07 -2.45 3.52
N ALA A 36 1.84 -1.50 4.43
CA ALA A 36 1.30 -1.80 5.76
C ALA A 36 -0.07 -2.50 5.66
N VAL A 37 -0.98 -1.98 4.82
CA VAL A 37 -2.31 -2.57 4.60
C VAL A 37 -2.22 -3.95 3.94
N ALA A 38 -1.35 -4.13 2.95
CA ALA A 38 -1.18 -5.42 2.27
C ALA A 38 -0.65 -6.50 3.24
N LEU A 39 0.30 -6.14 4.10
CA LEU A 39 0.81 -7.04 5.14
C LEU A 39 -0.25 -7.32 6.21
N TRP A 40 -0.97 -6.30 6.66
CA TRP A 40 -2.06 -6.43 7.62
C TRP A 40 -3.14 -7.39 7.12
N LEU A 41 -3.62 -7.20 5.88
CA LEU A 41 -4.62 -8.06 5.26
C LEU A 41 -4.09 -9.45 4.93
N GLY A 42 -2.81 -9.58 4.56
CA GLY A 42 -2.17 -10.86 4.34
C GLY A 42 -2.11 -11.73 5.59
N ILE A 43 -1.82 -11.12 6.74
CA ILE A 43 -1.85 -11.82 8.03
C ILE A 43 -3.31 -12.03 8.50
N ALA A 44 -4.20 -11.05 8.27
CA ALA A 44 -5.63 -11.18 8.56
C ALA A 44 -6.29 -12.37 7.82
N ALA A 45 -5.75 -12.78 6.68
CA ALA A 45 -6.26 -13.89 5.89
C ALA A 45 -6.02 -15.27 6.53
N THR A 46 -5.08 -15.40 7.48
CA THR A 46 -4.76 -16.68 8.15
C THR A 46 -5.42 -16.83 9.52
N VAL A 47 -6.14 -15.79 9.99
CA VAL A 47 -6.85 -15.77 11.27
C VAL A 47 -8.38 -15.81 11.06
N PRO A 48 -9.17 -16.20 12.07
CA PRO A 48 -10.64 -16.26 11.96
C PRO A 48 -11.26 -14.91 11.59
N ILE A 49 -12.35 -14.93 10.83
CA ILE A 49 -12.99 -13.71 10.30
C ILE A 49 -13.38 -12.72 11.39
N ASP A 50 -13.78 -13.20 12.56
CA ASP A 50 -14.16 -12.39 13.73
C ASP A 50 -13.00 -11.59 14.33
N LYS A 51 -11.74 -12.01 14.04
CA LYS A 51 -10.53 -11.35 14.53
C LYS A 51 -9.70 -10.72 13.41
N SER A 52 -10.05 -10.96 12.16
CA SER A 52 -9.31 -10.50 10.96
C SER A 52 -9.01 -9.00 10.94
N LEU A 53 -9.96 -8.15 11.35
CA LEU A 53 -9.78 -6.70 11.32
C LEU A 53 -8.90 -6.15 12.46
N THR A 54 -8.90 -6.85 13.60
CA THR A 54 -8.18 -6.47 14.83
C THR A 54 -6.86 -7.21 15.02
N LEU A 55 -6.63 -8.27 14.24
CA LEU A 55 -5.63 -9.33 14.49
C LEU A 55 -5.60 -9.86 15.94
N GLY A 56 -6.69 -9.67 16.71
CA GLY A 56 -6.76 -10.02 18.13
C GLY A 56 -5.88 -9.15 19.05
N LEU A 57 -5.38 -8.01 18.57
CA LEU A 57 -4.53 -7.08 19.33
C LEU A 57 -5.33 -6.04 20.13
N PHE A 58 -6.62 -5.87 19.82
CA PHE A 58 -7.52 -4.86 20.40
C PHE A 58 -8.93 -5.43 20.57
#